data_AF-A0A7V6ECN3-F1
#
_entry.id   AF-A0A7V6ECN3-F1
#
_cell.length_a   1.000
_cell.length_b   1.000
_cell.length_c   1.000
_cell.angle_alpha   90.00
_cell.angle_beta   90.00
_cell.angle_gamma   90.00
#
_symmetry.space_group_name_H-M   'P 1'
#
loop_
_entity.id
_entity.type
_entity.pdbx_description
1 polymer ?
#
loop_
_entity_poly.entity_id
_entity_poly.type
_entity_poly.pdbx_seq_one_letter_code
_entity_poly.pdbx_strand_id
1 'polypeptide(L)'
;LIELCKPELTGNWEFKLKQIEKGLFNRPDFMTEISELTKNIVNKIKKFKTDITNKEAQLKPLEVPCPKCGGQILEKTRQFVCQTCDFSIWTTIASRPMSREEVIELIKNKSVGPLDGFRSRHGKLFSAILRLTNSYTVQFDFSKSSPLQPDQSRASDQAELLNKPPIGKCPKCKSNVYEDKNAYICEASLSKVKKCNFRSSKVILQQPITPEQMKKLLNEGKTDLLPRFISKKGKPFAARLFIKETGDIGFEFQNSTANKDKTAETNKTSTPTKPKKTKKSKEKSETSKPPTNH
;
A
#
# COMPACT_ATOMS: atom_id res chain seq x y z
N LEU A 1 13.37 -25.10 10.91
CA LEU A 1 12.29 -24.66 10.00
C LEU A 1 12.82 -24.22 8.64
N ILE A 2 13.74 -23.25 8.53
CA ILE A 2 14.35 -22.81 7.25
C ILE A 2 14.79 -23.99 6.35
N GLU A 3 15.37 -25.02 6.97
CA GLU A 3 15.77 -26.31 6.40
C GLU A 3 14.73 -26.98 5.49
N LEU A 4 13.43 -26.87 5.78
CA LEU A 4 12.32 -27.43 4.98
C LEU A 4 12.01 -26.61 3.72
N CYS A 5 12.48 -25.37 3.64
CA CYS A 5 12.27 -24.48 2.50
C CYS A 5 13.54 -24.33 1.65
N LYS A 6 14.57 -25.16 1.89
CA LYS A 6 15.79 -25.20 1.08
C LYS A 6 15.52 -25.91 -0.26
N PRO A 7 15.74 -25.27 -1.42
CA PRO A 7 15.58 -25.95 -2.72
C PRO A 7 16.56 -27.12 -2.90
N GLU A 8 17.71 -27.07 -2.23
CA GLU A 8 18.71 -28.15 -2.15
C GLU A 8 18.10 -29.48 -1.67
N LEU A 9 17.19 -29.43 -0.69
CA LEU A 9 16.62 -30.62 -0.05
C LEU A 9 15.58 -31.27 -0.96
N THR A 10 14.73 -30.47 -1.59
CA THR A 10 13.79 -30.91 -2.65
C THR A 10 14.55 -31.50 -3.85
N GLY A 11 15.63 -30.85 -4.30
CA GLY A 11 16.45 -31.33 -5.42
C GLY A 11 17.12 -32.69 -5.15
N ASN A 12 17.58 -32.92 -3.92
CA ASN A 12 18.14 -34.21 -3.51
C ASN A 12 17.06 -35.31 -3.48
N TRP A 13 15.84 -35.00 -3.03
CA TRP A 13 14.71 -35.93 -3.07
C TRP A 13 14.33 -36.34 -4.49
N GLU A 14 14.18 -35.39 -5.41
CA GLU A 14 13.94 -35.66 -6.85
C GLU A 14 15.06 -36.53 -7.46
N PHE A 15 16.32 -36.24 -7.11
CA PHE A 15 17.47 -37.03 -7.57
C PHE A 15 17.46 -38.47 -7.04
N LYS A 16 17.03 -38.71 -5.79
CA LYS A 16 16.90 -40.06 -5.23
C LYS A 16 15.69 -40.81 -5.82
N LEU A 17 14.55 -40.15 -6.00
CA LEU A 17 13.39 -40.72 -6.70
C LEU A 17 13.77 -41.21 -8.11
N LYS A 18 14.53 -40.40 -8.86
CA LYS A 18 15.05 -40.74 -10.19
C LYS A 18 16.11 -41.86 -10.21
N GLN A 19 16.73 -42.18 -9.07
CA GLN A 19 17.58 -43.37 -8.93
C GLN A 19 16.77 -44.62 -8.59
N ILE A 20 15.70 -44.50 -7.80
CA ILE A 20 14.74 -45.59 -7.54
C ILE A 20 14.05 -46.01 -8.84
N GLU A 21 13.61 -45.05 -9.67
CA GLU A 21 13.06 -45.29 -11.02
C GLU A 21 13.99 -46.13 -11.90
N LYS A 22 15.31 -45.95 -11.75
CA LYS A 22 16.35 -46.66 -12.51
C LYS A 22 16.81 -47.97 -11.86
N GLY A 23 16.26 -48.36 -10.72
CA GLY A 23 16.74 -49.51 -9.92
C GLY A 23 18.13 -49.30 -9.29
N LEU A 24 18.64 -48.07 -9.26
CA LEU A 24 19.96 -47.71 -8.70
C LEU A 24 19.92 -47.34 -7.22
N PHE A 25 18.72 -47.22 -6.63
CA PHE A 25 18.55 -46.93 -5.21
C PHE A 25 17.35 -47.67 -4.63
N ASN A 26 17.49 -48.13 -3.38
CA ASN A 26 16.51 -48.94 -2.69
C ASN A 26 15.38 -48.08 -2.09
N ARG A 27 14.13 -48.47 -2.37
CA ARG A 27 12.94 -47.85 -1.74
C ARG A 27 12.92 -47.96 -0.20
N PRO A 28 13.29 -49.09 0.45
CA PRO A 28 13.35 -49.16 1.92
C PRO A 28 14.29 -48.13 2.55
N ASP A 29 15.45 -47.91 1.94
CA ASP A 29 16.48 -47.01 2.46
C ASP A 29 16.01 -45.55 2.33
N PHE A 30 15.40 -45.19 1.20
CA PHE A 30 14.74 -43.88 1.00
C PHE A 30 13.62 -43.61 2.03
N MET A 31 12.77 -44.61 2.30
CA MET A 31 11.71 -44.47 3.32
C MET A 31 12.29 -44.32 4.74
N THR A 32 13.46 -44.94 5.00
CA THR A 32 14.17 -44.82 6.28
C THR A 32 14.68 -43.40 6.49
N GLU A 33 15.36 -42.82 5.49
CA GLU A 33 15.79 -41.41 5.49
C GLU A 33 14.62 -40.44 5.73
N ILE A 34 13.50 -40.61 5.02
CA ILE A 34 12.30 -39.78 5.20
C ILE A 34 11.78 -39.90 6.64
N SER A 35 11.77 -41.11 7.21
CA SER A 35 11.34 -41.32 8.60
C SER A 35 12.23 -40.59 9.60
N GLU A 36 13.54 -40.57 9.37
CA GLU A 36 14.53 -39.94 10.25
C GLU A 36 14.49 -38.41 10.15
N LEU A 37 14.42 -37.88 8.93
CA LEU A 37 14.25 -36.45 8.67
C LEU A 37 12.95 -35.94 9.32
N THR A 38 11.86 -36.71 9.21
CA THR A 38 10.57 -36.41 9.87
C THR A 38 10.66 -36.46 11.40
N LYS A 39 11.29 -37.49 11.98
CA LYS A 39 11.55 -37.58 13.44
C LYS A 39 12.35 -36.37 13.93
N ASN A 40 13.39 -35.98 13.19
CA ASN A 40 14.24 -34.84 13.51
C ASN A 40 13.49 -33.50 13.44
N ILE A 41 12.60 -33.30 12.45
CA ILE A 41 11.70 -32.13 12.40
C ILE A 41 10.76 -32.10 13.60
N VAL A 42 10.08 -33.22 13.90
CA VAL A 42 9.13 -33.31 15.04
C VAL A 42 9.84 -33.02 16.36
N ASN A 43 11.06 -33.52 16.55
CA ASN A 43 11.88 -33.26 17.74
C ASN A 43 12.34 -31.79 17.82
N LYS A 44 12.75 -31.17 16.70
CA LYS A 44 13.04 -29.73 16.63
C LYS A 44 11.78 -28.89 16.99
N ILE A 45 10.59 -29.28 16.53
CA ILE A 45 9.32 -28.61 16.85
C ILE A 45 8.93 -28.79 18.33
N LYS A 46 9.09 -29.99 18.91
CA LYS A 46 8.83 -30.24 20.34
C LYS A 46 9.69 -29.35 21.24
N LYS A 47 11.01 -29.28 20.97
CA LYS A 47 11.93 -28.39 21.71
C LYS A 47 11.57 -26.91 21.54
N PHE A 48 11.25 -26.48 20.32
CA PHE A 48 10.83 -25.10 20.08
C PHE A 48 9.53 -24.72 20.81
N LYS A 49 8.59 -25.67 21.00
CA LYS A 49 7.41 -25.43 21.85
C LYS A 49 7.77 -25.22 23.32
N THR A 50 8.68 -26.02 23.89
CA THR A 50 9.13 -25.82 25.28
C THR A 50 9.90 -24.50 25.45
N ASP A 51 10.67 -24.09 24.44
CA ASP A 51 11.38 -22.80 24.45
C ASP A 51 10.41 -21.59 24.38
N ILE A 52 9.26 -21.75 23.72
CA ILE A 52 8.18 -20.74 23.72
C ILE A 52 7.53 -20.65 25.10
N THR A 53 7.10 -21.77 25.69
CA THR A 53 6.42 -21.74 27.00
C THR A 53 7.33 -21.18 28.10
N ASN A 54 8.63 -21.48 28.05
CA ASN A 54 9.61 -20.93 28.99
C ASN A 54 9.81 -19.41 28.84
N LYS A 55 9.57 -18.85 27.65
CA LYS A 55 9.59 -17.39 27.41
C LYS A 55 8.25 -16.73 27.75
N GLU A 56 7.12 -17.40 27.52
CA GLU A 56 5.80 -16.91 27.95
C GLU A 56 5.70 -16.80 29.48
N ALA A 57 6.39 -17.68 30.22
CA ALA A 57 6.52 -17.60 31.68
C ALA A 57 7.32 -16.39 32.21
N GLN A 58 8.04 -15.65 31.35
CA GLN A 58 8.86 -14.49 31.73
C GLN A 58 8.24 -13.14 31.32
N LEU A 59 7.00 -13.14 30.81
CA LEU A 59 6.32 -11.92 30.36
C LEU A 59 5.96 -11.03 31.55
N LYS A 60 6.63 -9.87 31.67
CA LYS A 60 6.34 -8.90 32.73
C LYS A 60 4.87 -8.44 32.66
N PRO A 61 4.12 -8.45 33.77
CA PRO A 61 2.77 -7.92 33.82
C PRO A 61 2.76 -6.39 33.69
N LEU A 62 1.60 -5.84 33.39
CA LEU A 62 1.36 -4.40 33.29
C LEU A 62 0.87 -3.83 34.63
N GLU A 63 1.30 -2.62 35.00
CA GLU A 63 1.02 -1.97 36.29
C GLU A 63 -0.37 -1.29 36.32
N VAL A 64 -1.37 -2.03 35.84
CA VAL A 64 -2.79 -1.65 35.80
C VAL A 64 -3.68 -2.90 35.68
N PRO A 65 -4.79 -3.00 36.44
CA PRO A 65 -5.77 -4.06 36.27
C PRO A 65 -6.54 -3.95 34.95
N CYS A 66 -7.10 -5.05 34.45
CA CYS A 66 -7.91 -5.03 33.23
C CYS A 66 -9.17 -4.17 33.39
N PRO A 67 -9.46 -3.24 32.47
CA PRO A 67 -10.60 -2.34 32.59
C PRO A 67 -11.95 -3.05 32.42
N LYS A 68 -11.98 -4.29 31.91
CA LYS A 68 -13.19 -5.10 31.70
C LYS A 68 -13.50 -6.07 32.86
N CYS A 69 -12.50 -6.52 33.62
CA CYS A 69 -12.69 -7.57 34.65
C CYS A 69 -11.76 -7.50 35.87
N GLY A 70 -10.88 -6.50 35.98
CA GLY A 70 -9.89 -6.39 37.06
C GLY A 70 -8.65 -7.31 36.93
N GLY A 71 -8.72 -8.38 36.13
CA GLY A 71 -7.66 -9.37 35.97
C GLY A 71 -6.34 -8.83 35.40
N GLN A 72 -5.26 -9.59 35.57
CA GLN A 72 -3.91 -9.19 35.16
C GLN A 72 -3.76 -9.11 33.62
N ILE A 73 -3.00 -8.12 33.15
CA ILE A 73 -2.60 -7.95 31.73
C ILE A 73 -1.11 -8.30 31.60
N LEU A 74 -0.76 -9.09 30.57
CA LEU A 74 0.62 -9.35 30.18
C LEU A 74 0.90 -8.72 28.79
N GLU A 75 2.11 -8.21 28.59
CA GLU A 75 2.59 -7.81 27.26
C GLU A 75 3.05 -9.05 26.48
N LYS A 76 2.40 -9.36 25.35
CA LYS A 76 2.87 -10.30 24.33
C LYS A 76 3.40 -9.53 23.11
N THR A 77 4.22 -10.18 22.29
CA THR A 77 4.97 -9.59 21.14
C THR A 77 4.17 -8.67 20.19
N ARG A 78 2.85 -8.84 20.11
CA ARG A 78 1.96 -8.04 19.24
C ARG A 78 0.80 -7.35 19.98
N GLN A 79 0.55 -7.72 21.24
CA GLN A 79 -0.64 -7.32 21.99
C GLN A 79 -0.41 -7.38 23.50
N PHE A 80 -0.94 -6.40 24.23
CA PHE A 80 -1.25 -6.52 25.65
C PHE A 80 -2.54 -7.33 25.79
N VAL A 81 -2.54 -8.39 26.60
CA VAL A 81 -3.64 -9.36 26.69
C VAL A 81 -3.98 -9.67 28.15
N CYS A 82 -5.26 -9.57 28.51
CA CYS A 82 -5.73 -10.02 29.83
C CYS A 82 -5.69 -11.55 29.95
N GLN A 83 -5.30 -12.07 31.11
CA GLN A 83 -5.29 -13.52 31.35
C GLN A 83 -6.67 -14.08 31.72
N THR A 84 -7.65 -13.23 32.01
CA THR A 84 -8.97 -13.62 32.54
C THR A 84 -10.13 -13.35 31.58
N CYS A 85 -9.95 -12.51 30.56
CA CYS A 85 -11.00 -12.19 29.58
C CYS A 85 -10.43 -11.86 28.19
N ASP A 86 -11.33 -11.64 27.24
CA ASP A 86 -11.10 -11.28 25.83
C ASP A 86 -10.45 -9.89 25.59
N PHE A 87 -10.16 -9.12 26.64
CA PHE A 87 -9.56 -7.81 26.52
C PHE A 87 -8.13 -7.87 25.94
N SER A 88 -7.92 -7.19 24.81
CA SER A 88 -6.60 -7.04 24.18
C SER A 88 -6.42 -5.68 23.50
N ILE A 89 -5.18 -5.16 23.53
CA ILE A 89 -4.74 -3.93 22.84
C ILE A 89 -3.47 -4.26 22.03
N TRP A 90 -3.38 -3.82 20.78
CA TRP A 90 -2.19 -4.03 19.94
C TRP A 90 -1.00 -3.19 20.43
N THR A 91 0.21 -3.77 20.43
CA THR A 91 1.47 -3.05 20.73
C THR A 91 1.85 -2.03 19.66
N THR A 92 1.18 -2.04 18.50
CA THR A 92 1.37 -1.08 17.40
C THR A 92 0.01 -0.62 16.88
N ILE A 93 -0.26 0.67 16.90
CA ILE A 93 -1.51 1.29 16.46
C ILE A 93 -1.21 2.24 15.29
N ALA A 94 -1.86 2.05 14.14
CA ALA A 94 -1.62 2.82 12.91
C ALA A 94 -0.12 3.06 12.59
N SER A 95 0.70 2.00 12.66
CA SER A 95 2.16 2.03 12.49
C SER A 95 2.99 2.79 13.55
N ARG A 96 2.40 3.40 14.58
CA ARG A 96 3.11 3.86 15.78
C ARG A 96 3.24 2.70 16.78
N PRO A 97 4.44 2.36 17.29
CA PRO A 97 4.56 1.47 18.45
C PRO A 97 4.07 2.20 19.72
N MET A 98 3.39 1.48 20.61
CA MET A 98 2.91 2.00 21.89
C MET A 98 3.90 1.66 23.00
N SER A 99 4.19 2.62 23.88
CA SER A 99 4.94 2.36 25.12
C SER A 99 4.06 1.70 26.17
N ARG A 100 4.67 1.07 27.18
CA ARG A 100 3.95 0.52 28.33
C ARG A 100 3.21 1.61 29.10
N GLU A 101 3.84 2.76 29.29
CA GLU A 101 3.27 3.93 29.98
C GLU A 101 2.02 4.45 29.26
N GLU A 102 2.07 4.62 27.93
CA GLU A 102 0.92 5.07 27.14
C GLU A 102 -0.27 4.11 27.24
N VAL A 103 0.00 2.79 27.30
CA VAL A 103 -1.06 1.76 27.45
C VAL A 103 -1.60 1.73 28.89
N ILE A 104 -0.74 1.91 29.89
CA ILE A 104 -1.15 2.08 31.29
C ILE A 104 -2.05 3.31 31.45
N GLU A 105 -1.69 4.44 30.83
CA GLU A 105 -2.50 5.65 30.86
C GLU A 105 -3.84 5.46 30.12
N LEU A 106 -3.82 4.89 28.91
CA LEU A 106 -5.02 4.59 28.13
C LEU A 106 -6.02 3.69 28.89
N ILE A 107 -5.52 2.80 29.75
CA ILE A 107 -6.37 1.95 30.59
C ILE A 107 -6.88 2.72 31.83
N LYS A 108 -6.00 3.46 32.54
CA LYS A 108 -6.36 4.21 33.76
C LYS A 108 -7.33 5.37 33.46
N ASN A 109 -6.98 6.21 32.49
CA ASN A 109 -7.71 7.44 32.16
C ASN A 109 -8.80 7.23 31.09
N LYS A 110 -8.89 6.02 30.51
CA LYS A 110 -9.66 5.70 29.29
C LYS A 110 -9.28 6.54 28.07
N SER A 111 -8.17 7.28 28.12
CA SER A 111 -7.60 8.06 27.02
C SER A 111 -6.12 8.33 27.23
N VAL A 112 -5.36 8.51 26.15
CA VAL A 112 -3.96 8.94 26.17
C VAL A 112 -3.67 9.89 25.00
N GLY A 113 -2.81 10.89 25.22
CA GLY A 113 -2.33 11.80 24.18
C GLY A 113 -2.74 13.26 24.36
N PRO A 114 -2.57 14.10 23.32
CA PRO A 114 -2.28 13.75 21.93
C PRO A 114 -0.92 13.06 21.74
N LEU A 115 -0.91 12.00 20.92
CA LEU A 115 0.29 11.26 20.52
C LEU A 115 0.58 11.49 19.04
N ASP A 116 1.85 11.62 18.69
CA ASP A 116 2.33 11.89 17.32
C ASP A 116 2.69 10.62 16.53
N GLY A 117 2.91 10.79 15.22
CA GLY A 117 3.56 9.75 14.39
C GLY A 117 2.67 8.59 13.94
N PHE A 118 1.35 8.65 14.18
CA PHE A 118 0.41 7.72 13.56
C PHE A 118 0.41 7.87 12.04
N ARG A 119 0.29 6.77 11.29
CA ARG A 119 0.33 6.77 9.84
C ARG A 119 -1.03 6.42 9.23
N SER A 120 -1.58 7.37 8.48
CA SER A 120 -2.83 7.21 7.75
C SER A 120 -2.71 6.21 6.59
N ARG A 121 -3.85 5.70 6.08
CA ARG A 121 -3.90 4.80 4.90
C ARG A 121 -3.25 5.38 3.64
N HIS A 122 -3.10 6.70 3.56
CA HIS A 122 -2.42 7.40 2.46
C HIS A 122 -0.96 7.76 2.79
N GLY A 123 -0.36 7.10 3.78
CA GLY A 123 1.05 7.21 4.14
C GLY A 123 1.43 8.45 4.94
N LYS A 124 0.57 9.47 5.02
CA LYS A 124 0.79 10.71 5.80
C LYS A 124 0.79 10.44 7.30
N LEU A 125 1.69 11.11 8.02
CA LEU A 125 1.68 11.17 9.47
C LEU A 125 0.54 12.05 9.98
N PHE A 126 0.03 11.75 11.17
CA PHE A 126 -0.91 12.56 11.92
C PHE A 126 -0.74 12.31 13.43
N SER A 127 -1.33 13.20 14.22
CA SER A 127 -1.35 13.15 15.68
C SER A 127 -2.79 13.00 16.14
N ALA A 128 -3.01 12.26 17.22
CA ALA A 128 -4.35 11.99 17.72
C ALA A 128 -4.36 11.65 19.22
N ILE A 129 -5.49 11.89 19.88
CA ILE A 129 -5.78 11.26 21.18
C ILE A 129 -6.31 9.85 20.89
N LEU A 130 -5.80 8.85 21.61
CA LEU A 130 -6.41 7.52 21.65
C LEU A 130 -7.40 7.47 22.80
N ARG A 131 -8.57 6.85 22.58
CA ARG A 131 -9.61 6.70 23.60
C ARG A 131 -10.12 5.26 23.65
N LEU A 132 -10.31 4.76 24.86
CA LEU A 132 -10.91 3.47 25.13
C LEU A 132 -12.43 3.62 25.20
N THR A 133 -13.14 2.97 24.28
CA THR A 133 -14.60 3.04 24.18
C THR A 133 -15.30 2.15 25.21
N ASN A 134 -16.62 2.28 25.34
CA ASN A 134 -17.45 1.46 26.24
C ASN A 134 -17.40 -0.04 25.93
N SER A 135 -17.06 -0.42 24.69
CA SER A 135 -16.80 -1.82 24.27
C SER A 135 -15.37 -2.29 24.54
N TYR A 136 -14.56 -1.48 25.24
CA TYR A 136 -13.13 -1.67 25.49
C TYR A 136 -12.26 -1.74 24.21
N THR A 137 -12.76 -1.21 23.08
CA THR A 137 -11.97 -1.05 21.85
C THR A 137 -11.31 0.32 21.79
N VAL A 138 -10.07 0.38 21.29
CA VAL A 138 -9.33 1.64 21.13
C VAL A 138 -9.75 2.34 19.83
N GLN A 139 -10.10 3.62 19.91
CA GLN A 139 -10.43 4.47 18.77
C GLN A 139 -9.66 5.80 18.82
N PHE A 140 -9.57 6.50 17.69
CA PHE A 140 -9.00 7.84 17.61
C PHE A 140 -10.06 8.90 17.92
N ASP A 141 -9.80 9.76 18.90
CA ASP A 141 -10.69 10.85 19.30
C ASP A 141 -10.20 12.19 18.72
N PHE A 142 -10.71 12.53 17.53
CA PHE A 142 -10.39 13.77 16.82
C PHE A 142 -11.16 15.01 17.34
N SER A 143 -11.79 14.95 18.52
CA SER A 143 -12.53 16.09 19.09
C SER A 143 -11.61 17.18 19.67
N LYS A 144 -10.46 16.79 20.21
CA LYS A 144 -9.48 17.71 20.85
C LYS A 144 -8.11 17.68 20.19
N SER A 145 -7.63 16.52 19.73
CA SER A 145 -6.63 16.54 18.67
C SER A 145 -7.33 17.03 17.41
N SER A 146 -7.09 18.29 17.03
CA SER A 146 -7.15 18.67 15.63
C SER A 146 -6.45 17.56 14.84
N PRO A 147 -6.98 17.12 13.68
CA PRO A 147 -6.16 16.40 12.72
C PRO A 147 -4.88 17.21 12.44
N LEU A 148 -3.88 16.63 11.78
CA LEU A 148 -2.94 17.46 11.01
C LEU A 148 -3.64 18.02 9.76
N GLN A 149 -4.65 18.86 10.00
CA GLN A 149 -4.67 20.22 9.48
C GLN A 149 -3.22 20.73 9.47
N PRO A 150 -2.66 21.06 8.30
CA PRO A 150 -1.32 21.62 8.22
C PRO A 150 -1.20 22.85 9.12
N ASP A 151 -0.46 22.66 10.22
CA ASP A 151 0.22 23.66 11.05
C ASP A 151 -0.66 24.75 11.73
N GLN A 152 -0.35 25.05 13.00
CA GLN A 152 -0.91 26.21 13.72
C GLN A 152 -0.32 27.53 13.22
N SER A 153 0.76 27.49 12.43
CA SER A 153 1.26 28.61 11.61
C SER A 153 0.20 29.25 10.71
N ARG A 154 -0.93 28.59 10.43
CA ARG A 154 -1.90 29.04 9.41
C ARG A 154 -2.43 30.46 9.58
N ALA A 155 -2.49 31.02 10.78
CA ALA A 155 -2.91 32.41 10.96
C ALA A 155 -1.86 33.40 10.43
N SER A 156 -0.57 33.19 10.73
CA SER A 156 0.53 33.99 10.21
C SER A 156 0.82 33.65 8.74
N ASP A 157 0.86 32.38 8.38
CA ASP A 157 1.05 31.92 6.98
C ASP A 157 -0.05 32.46 6.05
N GLN A 158 -1.30 32.60 6.51
CA GLN A 158 -2.37 33.17 5.67
C GLN A 158 -2.18 34.67 5.42
N ALA A 159 -1.69 35.42 6.40
CA ALA A 159 -1.33 36.82 6.20
C ALA A 159 -0.09 36.95 5.28
N GLU A 160 0.95 36.14 5.52
CA GLU A 160 2.16 36.12 4.70
C GLU A 160 1.88 35.67 3.25
N LEU A 161 0.92 34.76 3.04
CA LEU A 161 0.49 34.28 1.72
C LEU A 161 -0.25 35.37 0.94
N LEU A 162 -1.07 36.19 1.60
CA LEU A 162 -1.77 37.33 0.99
C LEU A 162 -0.82 38.49 0.66
N ASN A 163 0.33 38.59 1.34
CA ASN A 163 1.38 39.56 1.05
C ASN A 163 2.26 39.17 -0.16
N LYS A 164 2.11 37.96 -0.71
CA LYS A 164 2.86 37.49 -1.90
C LYS A 164 2.13 37.87 -3.19
N PRO A 165 2.83 38.10 -4.32
CA PRO A 165 2.16 38.38 -5.59
C PRO A 165 1.30 37.18 -6.03
N PRO A 166 0.07 37.41 -6.56
CA PRO A 166 -0.80 36.34 -7.02
C PRO A 166 -0.26 35.72 -8.32
N ILE A 167 -0.31 34.40 -8.42
CA ILE A 167 0.18 33.61 -9.57
C ILE A 167 -0.78 33.72 -10.77
N GLY A 168 -2.08 33.83 -10.51
CA GLY A 168 -3.12 33.94 -11.54
C GLY A 168 -4.53 33.98 -10.95
N LYS A 169 -5.54 33.86 -11.80
CA LYS A 169 -6.96 33.84 -11.40
C LYS A 169 -7.49 32.40 -11.29
N CYS A 170 -8.35 32.15 -10.31
CA CYS A 170 -8.89 30.83 -10.02
C CYS A 170 -9.96 30.43 -11.05
N PRO A 171 -9.86 29.27 -11.72
CA PRO A 171 -10.82 28.87 -12.75
C PRO A 171 -12.24 28.63 -12.22
N LYS A 172 -12.41 28.35 -10.92
CA LYS A 172 -13.72 28.05 -10.32
C LYS A 172 -14.48 29.28 -9.80
N CYS A 173 -13.81 30.40 -9.56
CA CYS A 173 -14.44 31.57 -8.92
C CYS A 173 -13.82 32.93 -9.27
N LYS A 174 -12.80 32.98 -10.15
CA LYS A 174 -12.08 34.18 -10.62
C LYS A 174 -11.32 34.98 -9.55
N SER A 175 -11.45 34.63 -8.27
CA SER A 175 -10.58 35.08 -7.16
C SER A 175 -9.11 34.73 -7.38
N ASN A 176 -8.17 35.41 -6.71
CA ASN A 176 -6.73 35.19 -6.88
C ASN A 176 -6.26 33.82 -6.37
N VAL A 177 -5.19 33.31 -6.97
CA VAL A 177 -4.45 32.10 -6.56
C VAL A 177 -3.04 32.49 -6.12
N TYR A 178 -2.66 32.08 -4.91
CA TYR A 178 -1.36 32.35 -4.30
C TYR A 178 -0.52 31.08 -4.13
N GLU A 179 0.79 31.26 -3.97
CA GLU A 179 1.75 30.18 -3.80
C GLU A 179 2.06 29.90 -2.31
N ASP A 180 1.52 28.79 -1.80
CA ASP A 180 1.79 28.23 -0.48
C ASP A 180 3.04 27.32 -0.50
N LYS A 181 3.57 27.00 0.68
CA LYS A 181 4.72 26.09 0.90
C LYS A 181 4.61 24.80 0.07
N ASN A 182 3.43 24.19 -0.01
CA ASN A 182 3.21 22.90 -0.71
C ASN A 182 2.15 22.92 -1.83
N ALA A 183 1.53 24.07 -2.13
CA ALA A 183 0.37 24.14 -3.02
C ALA A 183 0.17 25.51 -3.67
N TYR A 184 -0.73 25.55 -4.64
CA TYR A 184 -1.33 26.77 -5.17
C TYR A 184 -2.77 26.83 -4.67
N ILE A 185 -3.15 27.92 -3.99
CA ILE A 185 -4.39 28.00 -3.20
C ILE A 185 -5.19 29.24 -3.58
N CYS A 186 -6.50 29.06 -3.79
CA CYS A 186 -7.43 30.17 -4.03
C CYS A 186 -7.74 30.92 -2.72
N GLU A 187 -7.69 32.27 -2.74
CA GLU A 187 -8.03 33.11 -1.57
C GLU A 187 -9.45 32.83 -1.01
N ALA A 188 -10.43 32.59 -1.90
CA ALA A 188 -11.80 32.27 -1.53
C ALA A 188 -11.98 30.86 -0.90
N SER A 189 -10.91 30.04 -0.89
CA SER A 189 -10.85 28.78 -0.13
C SER A 189 -10.25 28.93 1.28
N LEU A 190 -9.58 30.05 1.56
CA LEU A 190 -8.99 30.43 2.85
C LEU A 190 -9.94 31.27 3.73
N SER A 191 -11.09 31.67 3.19
CA SER A 191 -12.14 32.38 3.93
C SER A 191 -12.81 31.47 4.97
N LYS A 192 -13.19 32.03 6.14
CA LYS A 192 -13.91 31.30 7.21
C LYS A 192 -15.17 30.58 6.69
N VAL A 193 -15.87 31.19 5.72
CA VAL A 193 -16.87 30.53 4.87
C VAL A 193 -16.20 30.14 3.55
N LYS A 194 -16.13 28.83 3.27
CA LYS A 194 -15.44 28.29 2.08
C LYS A 194 -16.24 28.54 0.81
N LYS A 195 -15.99 29.68 0.15
CA LYS A 195 -16.63 30.06 -1.13
C LYS A 195 -16.02 29.37 -2.35
N CYS A 196 -14.83 28.76 -2.23
CA CYS A 196 -14.19 27.98 -3.29
C CYS A 196 -13.48 26.74 -2.75
N ASN A 197 -13.34 25.70 -3.58
CA ASN A 197 -12.59 24.47 -3.27
C ASN A 197 -11.31 24.28 -4.14
N PHE A 198 -10.93 25.26 -4.96
CA PHE A 198 -9.75 25.15 -5.83
C PHE A 198 -8.45 25.16 -5.03
N ARG A 199 -7.71 24.06 -5.13
CA ARG A 199 -6.37 23.89 -4.59
C ARG A 199 -5.59 22.91 -5.47
N SER A 200 -4.43 23.32 -5.98
CA SER A 200 -3.52 22.46 -6.73
C SER A 200 -2.28 22.16 -5.88
N SER A 201 -1.71 20.96 -5.99
CA SER A 201 -0.45 20.62 -5.32
C SER A 201 0.74 21.11 -6.13
N LYS A 202 1.83 21.56 -5.48
CA LYS A 202 3.10 21.86 -6.16
C LYS A 202 3.75 20.65 -6.83
N VAL A 203 3.36 19.44 -6.42
CA VAL A 203 3.76 18.18 -7.04
C VAL A 203 2.51 17.40 -7.41
N ILE A 204 2.37 17.04 -8.69
CA ILE A 204 1.26 16.27 -9.24
C ILE A 204 1.85 14.98 -9.82
N LEU A 205 1.41 13.81 -9.33
CA LEU A 205 1.94 12.50 -9.76
C LEU A 205 3.49 12.46 -9.80
N GLN A 206 4.14 12.94 -8.74
CA GLN A 206 5.60 13.07 -8.58
C GLN A 206 6.31 14.11 -9.49
N GLN A 207 5.64 14.69 -10.48
CA GLN A 207 6.17 15.81 -11.28
C GLN A 207 5.97 17.15 -10.52
N PRO A 208 7.03 17.93 -10.25
CA PRO A 208 6.92 19.30 -9.75
C PRO A 208 6.30 20.22 -10.81
N ILE A 209 5.46 21.15 -10.36
CA ILE A 209 4.82 22.20 -11.17
C ILE A 209 5.38 23.54 -10.71
N THR A 210 6.21 24.19 -11.53
CA THR A 210 6.82 25.49 -11.19
C THR A 210 5.77 26.60 -11.17
N PRO A 211 6.05 27.74 -10.50
CA PRO A 211 5.10 28.87 -10.44
C PRO A 211 4.79 29.42 -11.84
N GLU A 212 5.77 29.38 -12.75
CA GLU A 212 5.64 29.73 -14.17
C GLU A 212 4.63 28.81 -14.88
N GLN A 213 4.74 27.49 -14.69
CA GLN A 213 3.79 26.54 -15.29
C GLN A 213 2.39 26.68 -14.70
N MET A 214 2.26 27.00 -13.40
CA MET A 214 0.96 27.33 -12.82
C MET A 214 0.41 28.66 -13.38
N LYS A 215 1.26 29.67 -13.59
CA LYS A 215 0.88 30.95 -14.22
C LYS A 215 0.39 30.76 -15.65
N LYS A 216 1.08 29.92 -16.45
CA LYS A 216 0.58 29.47 -17.76
C LYS A 216 -0.77 28.78 -17.64
N LEU A 217 -0.88 27.77 -16.77
CA LEU A 217 -2.12 27.00 -16.59
C LEU A 217 -3.33 27.89 -16.25
N LEU A 218 -3.16 28.89 -15.38
CA LEU A 218 -4.23 29.79 -14.94
C LEU A 218 -4.58 30.89 -15.95
N ASN A 219 -3.67 31.27 -16.85
CA ASN A 219 -3.87 32.36 -17.82
C ASN A 219 -4.16 31.86 -19.24
N GLU A 220 -3.42 30.86 -19.70
CA GLU A 220 -3.52 30.22 -21.03
C GLU A 220 -4.44 28.98 -21.02
N GLY A 221 -4.86 28.53 -19.83
CA GLY A 221 -5.66 27.32 -19.63
C GLY A 221 -4.89 26.01 -19.76
N LYS A 222 -3.59 26.05 -20.10
CA LYS A 222 -2.71 24.90 -20.35
C LYS A 222 -1.27 25.13 -19.85
N THR A 223 -0.50 24.05 -19.69
CA THR A 223 0.96 24.09 -19.45
C THR A 223 1.78 23.68 -20.67
N ASP A 224 3.09 23.86 -20.58
CA ASP A 224 4.04 23.16 -21.45
C ASP A 224 4.01 21.63 -21.20
N LEU A 225 4.72 20.87 -22.04
CA LEU A 225 4.83 19.42 -21.91
C LEU A 225 5.74 19.04 -20.72
N LEU A 226 5.14 18.52 -19.65
CA LEU A 226 5.84 18.12 -18.43
C LEU A 226 6.17 16.60 -18.47
N PRO A 227 7.45 16.19 -18.37
CA PRO A 227 7.86 14.87 -18.85
C PRO A 227 7.91 13.72 -17.82
N ARG A 228 7.77 13.97 -16.50
CA ARG A 228 8.03 12.96 -15.44
C ARG A 228 6.82 12.65 -14.55
N PHE A 229 5.60 12.71 -15.07
CA PHE A 229 4.43 12.23 -14.32
C PHE A 229 4.49 10.71 -14.15
N ILE A 230 4.26 10.20 -12.93
CA ILE A 230 4.29 8.77 -12.64
C ILE A 230 2.87 8.21 -12.57
N SER A 231 2.57 7.24 -13.44
CA SER A 231 1.28 6.55 -13.50
C SER A 231 1.05 5.62 -12.31
N LYS A 232 -0.21 5.19 -12.08
CA LYS A 232 -0.56 4.17 -11.07
C LYS A 232 0.17 2.82 -11.26
N LYS A 233 0.74 2.57 -12.45
CA LYS A 233 1.57 1.39 -12.77
C LYS A 233 3.08 1.65 -12.59
N GLY A 234 3.49 2.76 -11.97
CA GLY A 234 4.89 3.14 -11.76
C GLY A 234 5.64 3.65 -13.00
N LYS A 235 5.07 3.51 -14.20
CA LYS A 235 5.69 4.01 -15.44
C LYS A 235 5.59 5.54 -15.55
N PRO A 236 6.67 6.24 -15.96
CA PRO A 236 6.63 7.67 -16.28
C PRO A 236 5.85 7.94 -17.58
N PHE A 237 5.31 9.15 -17.70
CA PHE A 237 4.71 9.67 -18.92
C PHE A 237 4.86 11.20 -19.01
N ALA A 238 4.85 11.71 -20.24
CA ALA A 238 4.78 13.14 -20.53
C ALA A 238 3.33 13.56 -20.82
N ALA A 239 2.91 14.72 -20.31
CA ALA A 239 1.61 15.32 -20.61
C ALA A 239 1.64 16.84 -20.44
N ARG A 240 0.66 17.54 -21.01
CA ARG A 240 0.29 18.89 -20.58
C ARG A 240 -0.78 18.80 -19.50
N LEU A 241 -0.80 19.73 -18.56
CA LEU A 241 -1.97 19.98 -17.73
C LEU A 241 -2.88 20.96 -18.46
N PHE A 242 -4.19 20.81 -18.30
CA PHE A 242 -5.19 21.76 -18.80
C PHE A 242 -6.31 21.97 -17.79
N ILE A 243 -7.06 23.08 -17.92
CA ILE A 243 -8.23 23.36 -17.09
C ILE A 243 -9.49 22.79 -17.76
N LYS A 244 -10.22 21.93 -17.05
CA LYS A 244 -11.52 21.40 -17.47
C LYS A 244 -12.63 22.42 -17.25
N GLU A 245 -13.78 22.20 -17.89
CA GLU A 245 -15.03 22.95 -17.67
C GLU A 245 -15.46 23.01 -16.19
N THR A 246 -15.16 21.99 -15.39
CA THR A 246 -15.41 21.97 -13.92
C THR A 246 -14.45 22.85 -13.11
N GLY A 247 -13.50 23.50 -13.76
CA GLY A 247 -12.37 24.22 -13.16
C GLY A 247 -11.37 23.32 -12.43
N ASP A 248 -11.38 22.01 -12.68
CA ASP A 248 -10.38 21.05 -12.21
C ASP A 248 -9.27 20.84 -13.24
N ILE A 249 -8.10 20.41 -12.79
CA ILE A 249 -6.96 20.16 -13.68
C ILE A 249 -7.09 18.77 -14.31
N GLY A 250 -7.01 18.71 -15.64
CA GLY A 250 -6.92 17.50 -16.46
C GLY A 250 -5.53 17.29 -17.06
N PHE A 251 -5.34 16.13 -17.70
CA PHE A 251 -4.14 15.79 -18.46
C PHE A 251 -4.47 15.71 -19.95
N GLU A 252 -3.77 16.50 -20.76
CA GLU A 252 -3.75 16.42 -22.21
C GLU A 252 -2.47 15.69 -22.62
N PHE A 253 -2.62 14.47 -23.11
CA PHE A 253 -1.51 13.68 -23.65
C PHE A 253 -1.27 14.09 -25.10
N GLN A 254 -0.01 14.22 -25.51
CA GLN A 254 0.29 14.26 -26.94
C GLN A 254 -0.04 12.87 -27.51
N ASN A 255 -1.02 12.81 -28.42
CA ASN A 255 -1.38 11.57 -29.09
C ASN A 255 -0.17 11.03 -29.85
N SER A 256 0.31 9.86 -29.44
CA SER A 256 1.25 9.09 -30.26
C SER A 256 0.51 8.63 -31.52
N THR A 257 0.74 9.30 -32.64
CA THR A 257 0.23 8.92 -33.96
C THR A 257 1.02 7.74 -34.53
N ALA A 258 1.04 6.65 -33.76
CA ALA A 258 1.69 5.37 -34.08
C ALA A 258 0.79 4.17 -33.76
N ASN A 259 -0.54 4.37 -33.72
CA ASN A 259 -1.57 3.37 -34.02
C ASN A 259 -2.96 4.04 -34.10
N LYS A 260 -3.24 4.74 -35.21
CA LYS A 260 -4.62 4.88 -35.69
C LYS A 260 -4.88 3.68 -36.61
N ASP A 261 -5.74 2.76 -36.16
CA ASP A 261 -6.88 2.26 -36.94
C ASP A 261 -7.59 1.09 -36.23
N LYS A 262 -8.57 1.45 -35.38
CA LYS A 262 -9.98 1.11 -35.64
C LYS A 262 -10.93 1.80 -34.66
N THR A 263 -11.66 2.77 -35.22
CA THR A 263 -13.10 3.05 -35.06
C THR A 263 -13.81 2.66 -33.76
N ALA A 264 -14.55 3.62 -33.20
CA ALA A 264 -15.53 3.39 -32.15
C ALA A 264 -16.92 2.99 -32.69
N GLU A 265 -17.81 2.65 -31.73
CA GLU A 265 -19.28 2.72 -31.77
C GLU A 265 -20.16 1.58 -32.33
N THR A 266 -21.31 1.46 -31.63
CA THR A 266 -22.62 0.86 -31.99
C THR A 266 -22.80 -0.66 -32.19
N ASN A 267 -23.25 -1.29 -31.08
CA ASN A 267 -24.56 -1.95 -30.92
C ASN A 267 -24.99 -3.22 -31.72
N LYS A 268 -25.50 -4.19 -30.93
CA LYS A 268 -26.59 -5.16 -31.20
C LYS A 268 -26.42 -6.27 -32.26
N THR A 269 -26.35 -7.49 -31.74
CA THR A 269 -27.18 -8.65 -32.14
C THR A 269 -27.13 -9.17 -33.59
N SER A 270 -26.35 -10.24 -33.82
CA SER A 270 -26.91 -11.54 -34.27
C SER A 270 -25.86 -12.65 -34.48
N THR A 271 -26.16 -13.84 -33.97
CA THR A 271 -25.80 -15.15 -34.58
C THR A 271 -27.00 -15.61 -35.42
N PRO A 272 -26.87 -16.49 -36.45
CA PRO A 272 -25.86 -17.55 -36.67
C PRO A 272 -25.11 -17.35 -38.02
N THR A 273 -24.43 -18.28 -38.72
CA THR A 273 -24.41 -19.76 -38.74
C THR A 273 -23.08 -20.31 -39.30
N LYS A 274 -22.80 -21.60 -39.11
CA LYS A 274 -21.63 -22.35 -39.66
C LYS A 274 -22.04 -23.16 -40.92
N PRO A 275 -21.16 -23.36 -41.91
CA PRO A 275 -20.88 -24.74 -42.35
C PRO A 275 -19.45 -25.06 -42.88
N LYS A 276 -19.07 -26.36 -42.80
CA LYS A 276 -18.18 -27.22 -43.65
C LYS A 276 -16.86 -26.65 -44.24
N LYS A 277 -15.68 -27.29 -44.01
CA LYS A 277 -15.04 -28.46 -44.73
C LYS A 277 -14.81 -28.19 -46.24
N THR A 278 -13.62 -28.38 -46.84
CA THR A 278 -12.76 -29.62 -46.97
C THR A 278 -11.22 -29.33 -47.04
N LYS A 279 -10.28 -30.25 -46.70
CA LYS A 279 -9.55 -31.28 -47.53
C LYS A 279 -9.11 -30.79 -48.94
N LYS A 280 -7.94 -31.09 -49.54
CA LYS A 280 -6.73 -31.98 -49.39
C LYS A 280 -5.56 -31.24 -50.16
N SER A 281 -4.25 -31.48 -50.25
CA SER A 281 -3.19 -32.53 -50.17
C SER A 281 -1.83 -31.76 -50.12
N LYS A 282 -0.62 -32.19 -49.73
CA LYS A 282 0.18 -33.43 -49.72
C LYS A 282 0.78 -33.89 -51.07
N GLU A 283 2.07 -33.60 -51.28
CA GLU A 283 3.06 -34.27 -52.16
C GLU A 283 4.45 -34.26 -51.44
N LYS A 284 5.45 -35.02 -51.90
CA LYS A 284 6.70 -35.33 -51.15
C LYS A 284 7.82 -35.95 -52.03
N SER A 285 9.05 -35.43 -51.99
CA SER A 285 10.27 -36.02 -52.60
C SER A 285 11.57 -35.29 -52.16
N GLU A 286 12.79 -35.85 -52.16
CA GLU A 286 13.19 -37.24 -51.84
C GLU A 286 14.68 -37.39 -51.41
N THR A 287 15.01 -38.57 -50.85
CA THR A 287 16.30 -39.28 -50.59
C THR A 287 17.70 -38.67 -50.82
N SER A 288 18.64 -39.04 -49.92
CA SER A 288 19.84 -39.86 -50.26
C SER A 288 20.52 -40.52 -49.03
N LYS A 289 21.18 -41.69 -49.25
CA LYS A 289 21.94 -42.61 -48.35
C LYS A 289 22.54 -43.75 -49.24
N PRO A 290 23.26 -44.80 -48.79
CA PRO A 290 23.92 -45.11 -47.50
C PRO A 290 25.44 -44.80 -47.63
N PRO A 291 26.49 -45.65 -47.34
CA PRO A 291 26.64 -46.92 -46.57
C PRO A 291 26.48 -46.73 -45.02
N THR A 292 26.80 -47.60 -44.05
CA THR A 292 27.13 -49.05 -43.87
C THR A 292 28.53 -49.64 -44.20
N ASN A 293 29.29 -50.07 -43.18
CA ASN A 293 29.73 -51.48 -43.07
C ASN A 293 29.99 -51.94 -41.61
N HIS A 294 29.85 -53.26 -41.38
CA HIS A 294 30.12 -54.10 -40.18
C HIS A 294 29.84 -53.52 -38.78
#